data_AF-A0A9P9H1V5-F1
#
_entry.id   AF-A0A9P9H1V5-F1
#
_cell.length_a   1.000
_cell.length_b   1.000
_cell.length_c   1.000
_cell.angle_alpha   90.00
_cell.angle_beta   90.00
_cell.angle_gamma   90.00
#
_symmetry.space_group_name_H-M   'P 1'
#
loop_
_entity.id
_entity.type
_entity.pdbx_description
1 polymer ?
#
loop_
_entity_poly.entity_id
_entity_poly.type
_entity_poly.pdbx_seq_one_letter_code
_entity_poly.pdbx_strand_id
1 'polypeptide(L)'
;SLLRKTMIPPKVLVTSLDVSTAVNALNNVVAGKESEFLPPGFGYVQLSRFLGALEGRVKADRNVGLILSISGRVNSSLAIDLYLGAQGAGPAALPTRSKISECKRIGGRWEELVGPSVFLLAIYSNVAETFAKDHSKTDNSTLKVLASAALDCDPASPPRVCVHLSAAVEEERIRSGLPCDDSCIDEIENHIRQHILSSCTRMQFFIVAP
;
A
#
# COMPACT_ATOMS: atom_id res chain seq x y z
N SER A 1 -4.59 -2.90 13.06
CA SER A 1 -3.91 -3.07 11.75
C SER A 1 -4.70 -2.43 10.61
N LEU A 2 -4.02 -1.63 9.76
CA LEU A 2 -4.59 -1.00 8.55
C LEU A 2 -5.14 -2.02 7.56
N LEU A 3 -4.49 -3.18 7.42
CA LEU A 3 -4.91 -4.26 6.52
C LEU A 3 -6.30 -4.79 6.88
N ARG A 4 -6.58 -5.03 8.16
CA ARG A 4 -7.90 -5.51 8.59
C ARG A 4 -8.99 -4.48 8.34
N LYS A 5 -8.70 -3.20 8.61
CA LYS A 5 -9.66 -2.10 8.39
C LYS A 5 -10.01 -1.91 6.91
N THR A 6 -9.15 -2.35 5.99
CA THR A 6 -9.30 -2.16 4.54
C THR A 6 -9.71 -3.44 3.81
N MET A 7 -9.98 -4.53 4.53
CA MET A 7 -10.58 -5.72 3.92
C MET A 7 -11.99 -5.41 3.46
N ILE A 8 -12.29 -5.73 2.21
CA ILE A 8 -13.63 -5.60 1.65
C ILE A 8 -14.42 -6.88 1.96
N PRO A 9 -15.56 -6.80 2.65
CA PRO A 9 -16.40 -7.96 2.93
C PRO A 9 -16.80 -8.69 1.64
N PRO A 10 -16.66 -10.03 1.58
CA PRO A 10 -17.12 -10.79 0.44
C PRO A 10 -18.66 -10.83 0.43
N LYS A 11 -19.24 -10.99 -0.77
CA LYS A 11 -20.68 -11.28 -1.00
C LYS A 11 -21.68 -10.15 -0.72
N VAL A 12 -21.26 -8.99 -0.21
CA VAL A 12 -22.10 -7.80 -0.05
C VAL A 12 -21.99 -6.89 -1.28
N LEU A 13 -23.11 -6.42 -1.82
CA LEU A 13 -23.12 -5.52 -2.99
C LEU A 13 -22.19 -4.32 -2.75
N VAL A 14 -21.30 -4.04 -3.69
CA VAL A 14 -20.23 -3.05 -3.49
C VAL A 14 -20.76 -1.63 -3.19
N THR A 15 -21.93 -1.29 -3.73
CA THR A 15 -22.59 0.01 -3.50
C THR A 15 -23.27 0.14 -2.14
N SER A 16 -23.42 -0.97 -1.41
CA SER A 16 -23.99 -1.02 -0.06
C SER A 16 -22.93 -1.14 1.04
N LEU A 17 -21.64 -1.19 0.65
CA LEU A 17 -20.55 -1.31 1.62
C LEU A 17 -20.40 -0.01 2.41
N ASP A 18 -20.36 -0.12 3.74
CA ASP A 18 -19.79 0.91 4.58
C ASP A 18 -18.26 0.75 4.59
N VAL A 19 -17.57 1.71 3.96
CA VAL A 19 -16.12 1.76 3.89
C VAL A 19 -15.54 2.96 4.64
N SER A 20 -16.33 3.67 5.45
CA SER A 20 -15.88 4.91 6.11
C SER A 20 -14.71 4.68 7.07
N THR A 21 -14.72 3.56 7.80
CA THR A 21 -13.61 3.20 8.70
C THR A 21 -12.32 2.92 7.92
N ALA A 22 -12.43 2.24 6.77
CA ALA A 22 -11.30 1.95 5.88
C ALA A 22 -10.72 3.25 5.31
N VAL A 23 -11.58 4.10 4.77
CA VAL A 23 -11.21 5.39 4.14
C VAL A 23 -10.55 6.31 5.15
N ASN A 24 -11.11 6.46 6.36
CA ASN A 24 -10.53 7.32 7.38
C ASN A 24 -9.16 6.83 7.86
N ALA A 25 -8.98 5.51 8.02
CA ALA A 25 -7.69 4.93 8.37
C ALA A 25 -6.64 5.18 7.27
N LEU A 26 -7.00 4.97 5.99
CA LEU A 26 -6.11 5.24 4.85
C LEU A 26 -5.69 6.71 4.79
N ASN A 27 -6.65 7.62 4.92
CA ASN A 27 -6.39 9.07 4.90
C ASN A 27 -5.42 9.50 6.01
N ASN A 28 -5.57 8.98 7.23
CA ASN A 28 -4.70 9.34 8.34
C ASN A 28 -3.25 8.87 8.12
N VAL A 29 -3.06 7.65 7.62
CA VAL A 29 -1.72 7.12 7.31
C VAL A 29 -1.09 7.90 6.15
N VAL A 30 -1.83 8.16 5.07
CA VAL A 30 -1.35 8.97 3.94
C VAL A 30 -0.99 10.38 4.37
N ALA A 31 -1.74 10.97 5.30
CA ALA A 31 -1.45 12.29 5.88
C ALA A 31 -0.29 12.28 6.90
N GLY A 32 0.34 11.13 7.16
CA GLY A 32 1.45 10.98 8.10
C GLY A 32 1.07 11.11 9.57
N LYS A 33 -0.23 11.06 9.89
CA LYS A 33 -0.72 11.15 11.29
C LYS A 33 -0.36 9.93 12.13
N GLU A 34 -0.04 8.82 11.46
CA GLU A 34 0.38 7.56 12.08
C GLU A 34 1.89 7.33 11.90
N SER A 35 2.67 8.37 11.57
CA SER A 35 4.08 8.22 11.16
C SER A 35 5.01 7.64 12.23
N GLU A 36 4.63 7.72 13.50
CA GLU A 36 5.34 7.05 14.61
C GLU A 36 5.28 5.52 14.51
N PHE A 37 4.23 4.97 13.88
CA PHE A 37 3.97 3.53 13.79
C PHE A 37 3.99 3.00 12.36
N LEU A 38 3.66 3.84 11.38
CA LEU A 38 3.47 3.43 10.00
C LEU A 38 3.87 4.55 9.01
N PRO A 39 4.92 4.34 8.21
CA PRO A 39 5.31 5.29 7.17
C PRO A 39 4.18 5.59 6.19
N PRO A 40 4.04 6.83 5.68
CA PRO A 40 2.99 7.19 4.71
C PRO A 40 2.96 6.32 3.45
N GLY A 41 4.12 5.77 3.04
CA GLY A 41 4.24 4.82 1.93
C GLY A 41 3.29 3.62 2.06
N PHE A 42 3.10 3.08 3.27
CA PHE A 42 2.16 2.00 3.51
C PHE A 42 0.71 2.43 3.26
N GLY A 43 0.37 3.68 3.60
CA GLY A 43 -0.92 4.28 3.33
C GLY A 43 -1.19 4.36 1.82
N TYR A 44 -0.21 4.81 1.04
CA TYR A 44 -0.33 4.88 -0.41
C TYR A 44 -0.50 3.50 -1.05
N VAL A 45 0.34 2.52 -0.69
CA VAL A 45 0.23 1.13 -1.18
C VAL A 45 -1.13 0.55 -0.85
N GLN A 46 -1.56 0.67 0.41
CA GLN A 46 -2.84 0.09 0.82
C GLN A 46 -4.03 0.81 0.18
N LEU A 47 -3.94 2.12 -0.07
CA LEU A 47 -4.95 2.87 -0.82
C LEU A 47 -5.04 2.39 -2.27
N SER A 48 -3.90 2.15 -2.93
CA SER A 48 -3.84 1.58 -4.30
C SER A 48 -4.56 0.24 -4.37
N ARG A 49 -4.20 -0.69 -3.46
CA ARG A 49 -4.81 -2.02 -3.36
C ARG A 49 -6.29 -1.97 -3.05
N PHE A 50 -6.70 -1.11 -2.11
CA PHE A 50 -8.09 -0.94 -1.72
C PHE A 50 -8.96 -0.47 -2.89
N LEU A 51 -8.51 0.55 -3.63
CA LEU A 51 -9.21 1.02 -4.83
C LEU A 51 -9.24 -0.05 -5.93
N GLY A 52 -8.14 -0.77 -6.15
CA GLY A 52 -8.10 -1.90 -7.08
C GLY A 52 -9.08 -3.03 -6.71
N ALA A 53 -9.23 -3.31 -5.42
CA ALA A 53 -10.18 -4.29 -4.93
C ALA A 53 -11.63 -3.83 -5.09
N LEU A 54 -11.94 -2.55 -4.81
CA LEU A 54 -13.24 -1.95 -5.11
C LEU A 54 -13.57 -2.01 -6.60
N GLU A 55 -12.60 -1.71 -7.47
CA GLU A 55 -12.74 -1.83 -8.93
C GLU A 55 -13.08 -3.25 -9.35
N GLY A 56 -12.38 -4.24 -8.78
CA GLY A 56 -12.67 -5.67 -9.00
C GLY A 56 -14.08 -6.06 -8.57
N ARG A 57 -14.54 -5.58 -7.41
CA ARG A 57 -15.91 -5.81 -6.90
C ARG A 57 -16.96 -5.15 -7.80
N VAL A 58 -16.75 -3.91 -8.21
CA VAL A 58 -17.63 -3.22 -9.18
C VAL A 58 -17.73 -4.01 -10.49
N LYS A 59 -16.59 -4.50 -10.99
CA LYS A 59 -16.57 -5.34 -12.21
C LYS A 59 -17.39 -6.62 -12.00
N ALA A 60 -17.21 -7.31 -10.88
CA ALA A 60 -17.94 -8.53 -10.56
C ALA A 60 -19.46 -8.28 -10.48
N ASP A 61 -19.89 -7.26 -9.73
CA ASP A 61 -21.31 -6.92 -9.56
C ASP A 61 -21.96 -6.48 -10.89
N ARG A 62 -21.22 -5.81 -11.77
CA ARG A 62 -21.69 -5.48 -13.14
C ARG A 62 -21.89 -6.74 -13.99
N ASN A 63 -20.95 -7.67 -13.94
CA ASN A 63 -21.01 -8.89 -14.75
C ASN A 63 -22.24 -9.76 -14.41
N VAL A 64 -22.73 -9.70 -13.17
CA VAL A 64 -23.93 -10.41 -12.73
C VAL A 64 -25.20 -9.54 -12.78
N GLY A 65 -25.13 -8.35 -13.38
CA GLY A 65 -26.28 -7.46 -13.57
C GLY A 65 -26.76 -6.73 -12.31
N LEU A 66 -26.02 -6.79 -11.20
CA LEU A 66 -26.37 -6.10 -9.94
C LEU A 66 -26.08 -4.60 -10.00
N ILE A 67 -25.21 -4.16 -10.91
CA ILE A 67 -24.93 -2.75 -11.19
C ILE A 67 -25.09 -2.51 -12.68
N LEU A 68 -25.87 -1.49 -13.03
CA LEU A 68 -26.04 -1.08 -14.42
C LEU A 68 -24.74 -0.50 -14.97
N SER A 69 -24.38 -0.94 -16.18
CA SER A 69 -23.31 -0.34 -16.97
C SER A 69 -23.83 0.95 -17.60
N ILE A 70 -23.28 2.08 -17.16
CA ILE A 70 -23.61 3.40 -17.67
C ILE A 70 -22.42 3.90 -18.49
N SER A 71 -22.68 4.40 -19.70
CA SER A 71 -21.65 5.00 -20.56
C SER A 71 -20.89 6.11 -19.82
N GLY A 72 -19.57 6.12 -19.94
CA GLY A 72 -18.70 7.08 -19.24
C GLY A 72 -18.45 6.79 -17.75
N ARG A 73 -19.15 5.82 -17.12
CA ARG A 73 -18.91 5.43 -15.73
C ARG A 73 -18.12 4.13 -15.67
N VAL A 74 -16.80 4.21 -15.80
CA VAL A 74 -15.91 3.04 -15.68
C VAL A 74 -15.79 2.55 -14.22
N ASN A 75 -15.29 1.33 -14.03
CA ASN A 75 -15.20 0.70 -12.70
C ASN A 75 -14.39 1.55 -11.70
N SER A 76 -13.31 2.16 -12.18
CA SER A 76 -12.45 3.06 -11.39
C SER A 76 -13.17 4.32 -10.94
N SER A 77 -14.01 4.92 -11.80
CA SER A 77 -14.81 6.08 -11.42
C SER A 77 -15.76 5.75 -10.27
N LEU A 78 -16.43 4.59 -10.33
CA LEU A 78 -17.34 4.18 -9.25
C LEU A 78 -16.58 3.84 -7.96
N ALA A 79 -15.41 3.21 -8.03
CA ALA A 79 -14.57 2.95 -6.85
C ALA A 79 -14.13 4.26 -6.17
N ILE A 80 -13.73 5.28 -6.95
CA ILE A 80 -13.39 6.60 -6.42
C ILE A 80 -14.62 7.30 -5.83
N ASP A 81 -15.80 7.17 -6.45
CA ASP A 81 -17.04 7.74 -5.92
C ASP A 81 -17.41 7.12 -4.56
N LEU A 82 -17.26 5.79 -4.41
CA LEU A 82 -17.46 5.11 -3.13
C LEU A 82 -16.46 5.59 -2.08
N TYR A 83 -15.20 5.78 -2.46
CA TYR A 83 -14.18 6.33 -1.57
C TYR A 83 -14.54 7.75 -1.11
N LEU A 84 -14.91 8.63 -2.04
CA LEU A 84 -15.32 10.01 -1.74
C LEU A 84 -16.56 10.06 -0.85
N GLY A 85 -17.59 9.28 -1.18
CA GLY A 85 -18.84 9.25 -0.43
C GLY A 85 -18.68 8.75 1.00
N ALA A 86 -17.69 7.91 1.26
CA ALA A 86 -17.41 7.38 2.58
C ALA A 86 -16.47 8.26 3.42
N GLN A 87 -15.88 9.30 2.83
CA GLN A 87 -14.89 10.13 3.50
C GLN A 87 -15.56 11.12 4.47
N GLY A 88 -15.07 11.16 5.71
CA GLY A 88 -15.53 12.16 6.69
C GLY A 88 -14.99 13.56 6.39
N ALA A 89 -15.68 14.59 6.91
CA ALA A 89 -15.15 15.95 6.92
C ALA A 89 -13.95 16.01 7.88
N GLY A 90 -12.75 16.33 7.38
CA GLY A 90 -11.57 16.45 8.22
C GLY A 90 -10.30 16.80 7.45
N PRO A 91 -9.24 17.25 8.15
CA PRO A 91 -8.01 17.75 7.51
C PRO A 91 -7.19 16.67 6.80
N ALA A 92 -7.44 15.38 7.07
CA ALA A 92 -6.83 14.26 6.35
C ALA A 92 -7.61 13.83 5.10
N ALA A 93 -8.81 14.40 4.87
CA ALA A 93 -9.62 14.05 3.72
C ALA A 93 -8.89 14.35 2.40
N LEU A 94 -9.18 13.55 1.39
CA LEU A 94 -8.73 13.66 0.00
C LEU A 94 -9.91 14.20 -0.81
N PRO A 95 -10.10 15.52 -0.85
CA PRO A 95 -11.39 16.12 -1.19
C PRO A 95 -11.79 16.00 -2.66
N THR A 96 -10.90 15.50 -3.52
CA THR A 96 -11.15 15.45 -4.97
C THR A 96 -10.78 14.11 -5.56
N ARG A 97 -11.49 13.75 -6.64
CA ARG A 97 -11.15 12.58 -7.48
C ARG A 97 -9.70 12.64 -7.94
N SER A 98 -9.20 13.82 -8.32
CA SER A 98 -7.82 14.02 -8.75
C SER A 98 -6.81 13.65 -7.66
N LYS A 99 -7.04 14.08 -6.40
CA LYS A 99 -6.16 13.73 -5.28
C LYS A 99 -6.17 12.24 -4.96
N ILE A 100 -7.33 11.59 -5.04
CA ILE A 100 -7.44 10.13 -4.83
C ILE A 100 -6.71 9.38 -5.94
N SER A 101 -6.92 9.76 -7.21
CA SER A 101 -6.20 9.18 -8.35
C SER A 101 -4.69 9.35 -8.23
N GLU A 102 -4.24 10.51 -7.77
CA GLU A 102 -2.82 10.77 -7.54
C GLU A 102 -2.26 9.88 -6.42
N CYS A 103 -2.97 9.72 -5.30
CA CYS A 103 -2.57 8.80 -4.23
C CYS A 103 -2.53 7.35 -4.71
N LYS A 104 -3.50 6.93 -5.53
CA LYS A 104 -3.51 5.60 -6.16
C LYS A 104 -2.28 5.41 -7.03
N ARG A 105 -1.92 6.41 -7.84
CA ARG A 105 -0.75 6.39 -8.73
C ARG A 105 0.56 6.30 -7.94
N ILE A 106 0.71 7.09 -6.87
CA ILE A 106 1.85 7.03 -5.95
C ILE A 106 1.94 5.63 -5.31
N GLY A 107 0.81 5.08 -4.88
CA GLY A 107 0.73 3.72 -4.33
C GLY A 107 1.19 2.66 -5.32
N GLY A 108 0.74 2.73 -6.59
CA GLY A 108 1.21 1.82 -7.63
C GLY A 108 2.72 1.89 -7.87
N ARG A 109 3.32 3.10 -7.78
CA ARG A 109 4.78 3.27 -7.88
C ARG A 109 5.51 2.69 -6.68
N TRP A 110 4.95 2.84 -5.48
CA TRP A 110 5.47 2.14 -4.31
C TRP A 110 5.38 0.62 -4.44
N GLU A 111 4.30 0.10 -5.01
CA GLU A 111 4.16 -1.35 -5.28
C GLU A 111 5.24 -1.86 -6.23
N GLU A 112 5.62 -1.06 -7.24
CA GLU A 112 6.75 -1.38 -8.13
C GLU A 112 8.08 -1.40 -7.38
N LEU A 113 8.31 -0.45 -6.46
CA LEU A 113 9.53 -0.39 -5.65
C LEU A 113 9.65 -1.56 -4.67
N VAL A 114 8.59 -1.83 -3.90
CA VAL A 114 8.61 -2.81 -2.81
C VAL A 114 8.52 -4.25 -3.32
N GLY A 115 8.22 -4.44 -4.61
CA GLY A 115 8.17 -5.74 -5.27
C GLY A 115 7.44 -6.80 -4.44
N PRO A 116 8.10 -7.93 -4.09
CA PRO A 116 7.45 -9.04 -3.42
C PRO A 116 7.12 -8.80 -1.93
N SER A 117 7.62 -7.73 -1.31
CA SER A 117 7.44 -7.53 0.14
C SER A 117 7.22 -6.08 0.53
N VAL A 118 6.03 -5.78 1.04
CA VAL A 118 5.64 -4.45 1.55
C VAL A 118 6.54 -3.97 2.71
N PHE A 119 7.18 -4.88 3.44
CA PHE A 119 8.14 -4.53 4.50
C PHE A 119 9.39 -3.79 3.98
N LEU A 120 9.66 -3.85 2.67
CA LEU A 120 10.71 -3.03 2.05
C LEU A 120 10.45 -1.53 2.20
N LEU A 121 9.19 -1.10 2.39
CA LEU A 121 8.87 0.28 2.72
C LEU A 121 9.54 0.78 4.00
N ALA A 122 9.78 -0.10 4.97
CA ALA A 122 10.44 0.29 6.22
C ALA A 122 11.94 0.59 6.03
N ILE A 123 12.52 0.14 4.91
CA ILE A 123 13.94 0.28 4.58
C ILE A 123 14.16 1.42 3.58
N TYR A 124 13.14 1.75 2.79
CA TYR A 124 13.20 2.85 1.83
C TYR A 124 13.32 4.20 2.53
N SER A 125 14.30 5.01 2.09
CA SER A 125 14.56 6.34 2.63
C SER A 125 13.58 7.39 2.10
N ASN A 126 13.61 8.59 2.70
CA ASN A 126 12.87 9.77 2.22
C ASN A 126 13.13 10.10 0.74
N VAL A 127 14.27 9.66 0.18
CA VAL A 127 14.58 9.85 -1.24
C VAL A 127 13.72 8.94 -2.13
N ALA A 128 13.52 7.68 -1.74
CA ALA A 128 12.60 6.79 -2.44
C ALA A 128 11.15 7.32 -2.40
N GLU A 129 10.76 7.97 -1.30
CA GLU A 129 9.47 8.65 -1.20
C GLU A 129 9.34 9.82 -2.18
N THR A 130 10.42 10.59 -2.36
CA THR A 130 10.46 11.67 -3.36
C THR A 130 10.27 11.11 -4.76
N PHE A 131 10.96 10.01 -5.09
CA PHE A 131 10.79 9.35 -6.37
C PHE A 131 9.37 8.82 -6.56
N ALA A 132 8.77 8.17 -5.57
CA ALA A 132 7.40 7.64 -5.66
C ALA A 132 6.36 8.76 -5.87
N LYS A 133 6.51 9.89 -5.19
CA LYS A 133 5.63 11.06 -5.29
C LYS A 133 5.79 11.81 -6.62
N ASP A 134 7.02 12.05 -7.04
CA ASP A 134 7.34 12.89 -8.19
C ASP A 134 7.45 12.06 -9.48
N HIS A 135 6.40 12.09 -10.30
CA HIS A 135 6.34 11.37 -11.57
C HIS A 135 6.94 12.13 -12.74
N SER A 136 7.19 13.42 -12.56
CA SER A 136 7.87 14.23 -13.56
C SER A 136 9.37 13.92 -13.60
N LYS A 137 9.94 13.45 -12.48
CA LYS A 137 11.36 13.13 -12.35
C LYS A 137 11.75 11.72 -12.77
N THR A 138 10.82 10.76 -12.78
CA THR A 138 11.14 9.36 -13.06
C THR A 138 9.93 8.64 -13.62
N ASP A 139 10.02 8.19 -14.87
CA ASP A 139 8.99 7.33 -15.46
C ASP A 139 8.97 5.93 -14.81
N ASN A 140 7.86 5.19 -14.99
CA ASN A 140 7.70 3.87 -14.37
C ASN A 140 8.70 2.84 -14.88
N SER A 141 9.17 2.94 -16.13
CA SER A 141 10.21 2.02 -16.65
C SER A 141 11.52 2.18 -15.89
N THR A 142 11.95 3.43 -15.68
CA THR A 142 13.14 3.78 -14.93
C THR A 142 12.99 3.36 -13.47
N LEU A 143 11.80 3.58 -12.88
CA LEU A 143 11.53 3.16 -11.51
C LEU A 143 11.67 1.64 -11.34
N LYS A 144 11.18 0.84 -12.29
CA LYS A 144 11.32 -0.64 -12.27
C LYS A 144 12.78 -1.09 -12.37
N VAL A 145 13.58 -0.42 -13.21
CA VAL A 145 15.02 -0.70 -13.32
C VAL A 145 15.72 -0.41 -12.00
N LEU A 146 15.44 0.75 -11.38
CA LEU A 146 16.00 1.11 -10.07
C LEU A 146 15.58 0.14 -8.97
N ALA A 147 14.30 -0.28 -8.95
CA ALA A 147 13.80 -1.26 -8.00
C ALA A 147 14.53 -2.60 -8.15
N SER A 148 14.70 -3.08 -9.38
CA SER A 148 15.40 -4.34 -9.66
C SER A 148 16.87 -4.25 -9.26
N ALA A 149 17.56 -3.17 -9.62
CA ALA A 149 18.96 -2.95 -9.26
C ALA A 149 19.17 -2.88 -7.74
N ALA A 150 18.23 -2.27 -6.99
CA ALA A 150 18.27 -2.21 -5.54
C ALA A 150 18.10 -3.60 -4.88
N LEU A 151 17.31 -4.48 -5.50
CA LEU A 151 17.14 -5.86 -5.03
C LEU A 151 18.36 -6.75 -5.36
N ASP A 152 19.03 -6.49 -6.48
CA ASP A 152 20.18 -7.27 -6.95
C ASP A 152 21.51 -6.89 -6.27
N CYS A 153 21.62 -5.66 -5.73
CA CYS A 153 22.87 -5.13 -5.19
C CYS A 153 23.36 -5.78 -3.88
N ASP A 154 22.54 -6.58 -3.17
CA ASP A 154 23.00 -7.28 -1.97
C ASP A 154 22.23 -8.59 -1.72
N PRO A 155 22.83 -9.77 -1.94
CA PRO A 155 22.17 -11.07 -1.70
C PRO A 155 22.13 -11.48 -0.23
N ALA A 156 22.76 -10.74 0.69
CA ALA A 156 22.71 -10.95 2.14
C ALA A 156 21.67 -10.05 2.85
N SER A 157 20.81 -9.38 2.09
CA SER A 157 20.14 -8.14 2.47
C SER A 157 18.76 -8.28 3.15
N PRO A 158 18.29 -7.19 3.82
CA PRO A 158 16.95 -7.05 4.37
C PRO A 158 15.78 -7.47 3.45
N PRO A 159 15.81 -7.30 2.10
CA PRO A 159 14.82 -7.87 1.19
C PRO A 159 14.50 -9.35 1.37
N ARG A 160 15.50 -10.23 1.59
CA ARG A 160 15.23 -11.66 1.82
C ARG A 160 14.52 -11.90 3.15
N VAL A 161 14.90 -11.17 4.19
CA VAL A 161 14.25 -11.20 5.50
C VAL A 161 12.81 -10.73 5.37
N CYS A 162 12.57 -9.63 4.67
CA CYS A 162 11.25 -9.09 4.40
C CYS A 162 10.36 -10.05 3.59
N VAL A 163 10.91 -10.74 2.58
CA VAL A 163 10.20 -11.78 1.82
C VAL A 163 9.90 -13.01 2.68
N HIS A 164 10.84 -13.46 3.52
CA HIS A 164 10.59 -14.55 4.46
C HIS A 164 9.55 -14.19 5.52
N LEU A 165 9.60 -12.98 6.08
CA LEU A 165 8.59 -12.47 7.02
C LEU A 165 7.23 -12.36 6.34
N SER A 166 7.17 -11.93 5.08
CA SER A 166 5.92 -11.91 4.30
C SER A 166 5.35 -13.32 4.13
N ALA A 167 6.18 -14.28 3.74
CA ALA A 167 5.77 -15.67 3.59
C ALA A 167 5.33 -16.32 4.92
N ALA A 168 6.05 -16.06 6.01
CA ALA A 168 5.73 -16.56 7.33
C ALA A 168 4.40 -15.98 7.84
N VAL A 169 4.19 -14.66 7.71
CA VAL A 169 2.94 -13.99 8.08
C VAL A 169 1.76 -14.46 7.22
N GLU A 170 1.97 -14.68 5.93
CA GLU A 170 0.94 -15.22 5.03
C GLU A 170 0.60 -16.68 5.37
N GLU A 171 1.59 -17.54 5.59
CA GLU A 171 1.41 -18.94 5.93
C GLU A 171 0.72 -19.10 7.31
N GLU A 172 1.11 -18.27 8.28
CA GLU A 172 0.49 -18.23 9.61
C GLU A 172 -0.94 -17.69 9.55
N ARG A 173 -1.23 -16.68 8.72
CA ARG A 173 -2.61 -16.20 8.46
C ARG A 173 -3.51 -17.24 7.79
N ILE A 174 -2.98 -17.95 6.81
CA ILE A 174 -3.72 -18.99 6.07
C ILE A 174 -4.02 -20.16 7.00
N ARG A 175 -3.08 -20.52 7.89
CA ARG A 175 -3.21 -21.67 8.80
C ARG A 175 -4.05 -21.38 10.05
N SER A 176 -3.96 -20.17 10.61
CA SER A 176 -4.59 -19.85 11.89
C SER A 176 -6.00 -19.25 11.76
N GLY A 177 -6.33 -18.61 10.62
CA GLY A 177 -7.59 -17.86 10.47
C GLY A 177 -7.76 -16.71 11.48
N LEU A 178 -6.73 -16.43 12.29
CA LEU A 178 -6.75 -15.50 13.41
C LEU A 178 -5.95 -14.24 13.07
N PRO A 179 -6.30 -13.11 13.69
CA PRO A 179 -5.40 -11.99 13.88
C PRO A 179 -3.94 -12.37 14.21
N CYS A 180 -2.93 -11.83 13.49
CA CYS A 180 -1.60 -11.64 14.09
C CYS A 180 -1.79 -10.88 15.42
N ASP A 181 -1.26 -11.45 16.49
CA ASP A 181 -1.22 -10.84 17.82
C ASP A 181 -0.02 -9.91 17.96
N ASP A 182 0.06 -9.19 19.07
CA ASP A 182 1.11 -8.19 19.31
C ASP A 182 2.50 -8.86 19.43
N SER A 183 2.57 -10.13 19.86
CA SER A 183 3.82 -10.90 19.95
C SER A 183 4.42 -11.19 18.56
N CYS A 184 3.59 -11.59 17.59
CA CYS A 184 4.02 -11.79 16.20
C CYS A 184 4.57 -10.47 15.60
N ILE A 185 3.93 -9.34 15.91
CA ILE A 185 4.39 -8.02 15.44
C ILE A 185 5.72 -7.63 16.10
N ASP A 186 5.88 -7.84 17.41
CA ASP A 186 7.13 -7.55 18.14
C ASP A 186 8.30 -8.39 17.62
N GLU A 187 8.04 -9.65 17.22
CA GLU A 187 9.05 -10.55 16.68
C GLU A 187 9.49 -10.13 15.28
N ILE A 188 8.55 -9.74 14.42
CA ILE A 188 8.80 -9.13 13.10
C ILE A 188 9.60 -7.83 13.27
N GLU A 189 9.19 -6.97 14.20
CA GLU A 189 9.85 -5.68 14.46
C GLU A 189 11.27 -5.87 14.96
N ASN A 190 11.50 -6.81 15.89
CA ASN A 190 12.85 -7.15 16.37
C ASN A 190 13.73 -7.75 15.27
N HIS A 191 13.18 -8.60 14.39
CA HIS A 191 13.93 -9.18 13.27
C HIS A 191 14.35 -8.10 12.26
N ILE A 192 13.43 -7.21 11.92
CA ILE A 192 13.68 -6.04 11.07
C ILE A 192 14.73 -5.14 11.72
N ARG A 193 14.60 -4.83 13.01
CA ARG A 193 15.50 -3.94 13.75
C ARG A 193 16.93 -4.50 13.82
N GLN A 194 17.10 -5.81 14.07
CA GLN A 194 18.42 -6.45 14.10
C GLN A 194 19.11 -6.48 12.73
N HIS A 195 18.38 -6.74 11.64
CA HIS A 195 18.95 -6.80 10.29
C HIS A 195 19.16 -5.42 9.66
N ILE A 196 18.27 -4.45 9.91
CA ILE A 196 18.41 -3.06 9.43
C ILE A 196 19.61 -2.37 10.11
N LEU A 197 19.79 -2.50 11.42
CA LEU A 197 20.88 -1.83 12.14
C LEU A 197 22.28 -2.31 11.70
N SER A 198 22.41 -3.55 11.23
CA SER A 198 23.67 -4.06 10.67
C SER A 198 23.90 -3.67 9.19
N SER A 199 22.84 -3.36 8.45
CA SER A 199 22.87 -3.09 6.99
C SER A 199 22.82 -1.60 6.64
N CYS A 200 22.32 -0.74 7.56
CA CYS A 200 22.07 0.68 7.34
C CYS A 200 23.30 1.51 6.95
N THR A 201 24.52 1.07 7.30
CA THR A 201 25.74 1.77 6.94
C THR A 201 26.08 1.67 5.44
N ARG A 202 25.51 0.70 4.71
CA ARG A 202 25.80 0.50 3.26
C ARG A 202 24.73 1.05 2.32
N MET A 203 23.45 1.06 2.71
CA MET A 203 22.38 1.60 1.85
C MET A 203 22.36 3.13 1.74
N GLN A 204 22.95 3.85 2.70
CA GLN A 204 23.15 5.30 2.60
C GLN A 204 24.07 5.71 1.43
N PHE A 205 24.97 4.81 0.98
CA PHE A 205 25.93 5.13 -0.08
C PHE A 205 25.36 5.02 -1.51
N PHE A 206 24.29 4.25 -1.75
CA PHE A 206 23.79 4.01 -3.12
C PHE A 206 22.68 4.96 -3.56
N ILE A 207 22.14 5.78 -2.65
CA ILE A 207 21.19 6.84 -3.01
C ILE A 207 21.91 8.19 -3.23
N VAL A 208 23.21 8.25 -2.94
CA VAL A 208 24.06 9.41 -3.24
C VAL A 208 25.16 9.00 -4.23
N ALA A 209 24.84 8.99 -5.53
CA ALA A 209 25.73 9.47 -6.61
C ALA A 209 25.16 9.16 -8.02
N PRO A 210 25.35 10.05 -9.00
CA PRO A 210 25.52 11.51 -8.96
C PRO A 210 24.21 12.27 -9.20
#